data_AF-X0XZ28-F1
#
_entry.id   AF-X0XZ28-F1
#
_cell.length_a   1.000
_cell.length_b   1.000
_cell.length_c   1.000
_cell.angle_alpha   90.00
_cell.angle_beta   90.00
_cell.angle_gamma   90.00
#
_symmetry.space_group_name_H-M   'P 1'
#
loop_
_entity.id
_entity.type
_entity.pdbx_description
1 polymer ?
#
loop_
_entity_poly.entity_id
_entity_poly.type
_entity_poly.pdbx_seq_one_letter_code
_entity_poly.pdbx_strand_id
1 'polypeptide(L)'
;MSKKKAAQVKKWRAEELKRRIECKHPIGKGWFTVTEMSPSSGAGSSAGRMDACAVCLYGGRGFAVHGFEVKVSRADWLAELNN
;
A
#
# COMPACT_ATOMS: atom_id res chain seq x y z
N MET A 1 -28.42 30.38 16.81
CA MET A 1 -28.11 29.09 16.15
C MET A 1 -26.61 29.02 15.88
N SER A 2 -25.87 28.19 16.63
CA SER A 2 -24.40 28.09 16.51
C SER A 2 -24.03 27.10 15.38
N LYS A 3 -23.28 27.56 14.38
CA LYS A 3 -22.76 26.69 13.30
C LYS A 3 -21.69 25.78 13.90
N LYS A 4 -21.96 24.47 14.00
CA LYS A 4 -20.93 23.46 14.30
C LYS A 4 -19.85 23.54 13.22
N LYS A 5 -18.59 23.83 13.59
CA LYS A 5 -17.45 23.69 12.68
C LYS A 5 -17.35 22.22 12.28
N ALA A 6 -17.47 21.92 10.99
CA ALA A 6 -17.16 20.59 10.47
C ALA A 6 -15.70 20.28 10.81
N ALA A 7 -15.45 19.13 11.45
CA ALA A 7 -14.10 18.68 11.69
C ALA A 7 -13.38 18.50 10.35
N GLN A 8 -12.22 19.14 10.20
CA GLN A 8 -11.34 18.92 9.05
C GLN A 8 -10.88 17.46 9.07
N VAL A 9 -11.41 16.65 8.16
CA VAL A 9 -10.96 15.27 7.98
C VAL A 9 -9.56 15.32 7.37
N LYS A 10 -8.58 14.73 8.06
CA LYS A 10 -7.22 14.63 7.56
C LYS A 10 -7.23 13.85 6.23
N LYS A 11 -6.80 14.50 5.15
CA LYS A 11 -6.52 13.84 3.87
C LYS A 11 -5.14 13.19 3.93
N TRP A 12 -5.09 11.91 3.60
CA TRP A 12 -3.84 11.15 3.53
C TRP A 12 -3.27 11.21 2.11
N ARG A 13 -1.95 11.30 2.01
CA ARG A 13 -1.25 11.12 0.73
C ARG A 13 -0.81 9.67 0.57
N ALA A 14 -0.62 9.23 -0.68
CA ALA A 14 -0.25 7.85 -0.97
C ALA A 14 1.11 7.51 -0.36
N GLU A 15 2.05 8.45 -0.43
CA GLU A 15 3.40 8.34 0.14
C GLU A 15 3.35 8.19 1.66
N GLU A 16 2.43 8.88 2.34
CA GLU A 16 2.26 8.74 3.79
C GLU A 16 1.76 7.35 4.16
N LEU A 17 0.84 6.78 3.38
CA LEU A 17 0.34 5.42 3.60
C LEU A 17 1.43 4.38 3.33
N LYS A 18 2.20 4.54 2.25
CA LYS A 18 3.37 3.70 1.91
C LYS A 18 4.41 3.70 3.03
N ARG A 19 4.75 4.88 3.57
CA ARG A 19 5.65 4.99 4.74
C ARG A 19 5.10 4.26 5.96
N ARG A 20 3.78 4.27 6.18
CA ARG A 20 3.18 3.52 7.29
C ARG A 20 3.24 2.02 7.09
N ILE A 21 3.15 1.54 5.85
CA ILE A 21 3.37 0.13 5.51
C ILE A 21 4.79 -0.28 5.89
N GLU A 22 5.79 0.52 5.52
CA GLU A 22 7.20 0.28 5.91
C GLU A 22 7.38 0.27 7.43
N CYS A 23 6.82 1.23 8.16
CA CYS A 23 6.89 1.24 9.62
C CYS A 23 6.24 0.01 10.26
N LYS A 24 5.18 -0.53 9.65
CA LYS A 24 4.49 -1.75 10.12
C LYS A 24 5.26 -3.03 9.76
N HIS A 25 6.08 -2.99 8.71
CA HIS A 25 6.92 -4.08 8.22
C HIS A 25 8.41 -3.70 8.28
N PRO A 26 8.97 -3.47 9.48
CA PRO A 26 10.33 -2.96 9.59
C PRO A 26 11.37 -4.06 9.32
N ILE A 27 12.48 -3.66 8.71
CA ILE A 27 13.62 -4.56 8.42
C ILE A 27 14.19 -5.23 9.66
N GLY A 28 14.22 -4.53 10.80
CA GLY A 28 14.65 -5.09 12.08
C GLY A 28 13.76 -6.21 12.62
N LYS A 29 12.56 -6.42 12.04
CA LYS A 29 11.68 -7.56 12.34
C LYS A 29 11.67 -8.61 11.22
N GLY A 30 12.56 -8.48 10.24
CA GLY A 30 12.72 -9.41 9.14
C GLY A 30 11.73 -9.22 8.01
N TRP A 31 11.35 -7.97 7.73
CA TRP A 31 10.52 -7.64 6.59
C TRP A 31 11.26 -6.74 5.61
N PHE A 32 11.13 -7.03 4.33
CA PHE A 32 11.61 -6.17 3.26
C PHE A 32 10.41 -5.56 2.54
N THR A 33 10.35 -4.24 2.43
CA THR A 33 9.25 -3.54 1.76
C THR A 33 9.73 -2.92 0.46
N VAL A 34 8.95 -3.06 -0.61
CA VAL A 34 9.17 -2.43 -1.91
C VAL A 34 7.92 -1.66 -2.29
N THR A 35 8.08 -0.47 -2.86
CA THR A 35 6.98 0.38 -3.35
C THR A 35 7.08 0.56 -4.86
N GLU A 36 5.95 0.86 -5.51
CA GLU A 36 5.89 1.17 -6.94
C GLU A 36 6.43 0.06 -7.84
N MET A 37 6.07 -1.19 -7.54
CA MET A 37 6.58 -2.33 -8.31
C MET A 37 5.92 -2.36 -9.70
N SER A 38 6.77 -2.35 -10.72
CA SER A 38 6.35 -2.45 -12.12
C SER A 38 5.79 -3.85 -12.42
N PRO A 39 4.77 -3.95 -13.29
CA PRO A 39 4.34 -5.22 -13.91
C PRO A 39 5.48 -6.14 -14.36
N SER A 40 6.56 -5.53 -14.84
CA SER A 40 7.71 -6.22 -15.45
C SER A 40 8.64 -6.91 -14.45
N SER A 41 8.38 -6.82 -13.13
CA SER A 41 9.22 -7.40 -12.09
C SER A 41 9.14 -8.94 -11.97
N GLY A 42 8.61 -9.64 -12.97
CA GLY A 42 8.75 -11.10 -13.12
C GLY A 42 7.52 -11.86 -13.64
N ALA A 43 6.36 -11.22 -13.78
CA ALA A 43 5.08 -11.91 -14.06
C ALA A 43 4.50 -11.67 -15.47
N GLY A 44 5.27 -11.05 -16.38
CA GLY A 44 4.83 -10.73 -17.74
C GLY A 44 3.91 -9.49 -17.80
N SER A 45 3.62 -9.03 -19.01
CA SER A 45 2.87 -7.78 -19.30
C SER A 45 1.42 -7.76 -18.77
N SER A 46 0.94 -8.88 -18.22
CA SER A 46 -0.39 -9.08 -17.64
C SER A 46 -0.44 -8.89 -16.12
N ALA A 47 0.69 -8.65 -15.46
CA ALA A 47 0.70 -8.34 -14.03
C ALA A 47 0.34 -6.88 -13.79
N GLY A 48 -0.66 -6.61 -12.94
CA GLY A 48 -0.99 -5.24 -12.53
C GLY A 48 0.19 -4.57 -11.82
N ARG A 49 0.27 -3.23 -11.91
CA ARG A 49 1.18 -2.45 -11.06
C ARG A 49 0.76 -2.62 -9.60
N MET A 50 1.74 -2.71 -8.71
CA MET A 50 1.49 -2.92 -7.28
C MET A 50 2.06 -1.75 -6.48
N ASP A 51 1.24 -1.12 -5.66
CA ASP A 51 1.63 0.07 -4.91
C ASP A 51 2.71 -0.19 -3.86
N ALA A 52 2.57 -1.27 -3.08
CA ALA A 52 3.57 -1.71 -2.13
C ALA A 52 3.48 -3.22 -1.84
N CYS A 53 4.62 -3.82 -1.54
CA CYS A 53 4.75 -5.22 -1.16
C CYS A 53 5.67 -5.32 0.05
N ALA A 54 5.33 -6.19 1.02
CA ALA A 54 6.20 -6.55 2.13
C ALA A 54 6.47 -8.06 2.14
N VAL A 55 7.74 -8.44 2.16
CA VAL A 55 8.19 -9.84 2.10
C VAL A 55 8.89 -10.23 3.40
N CYS A 56 8.50 -11.36 3.98
CA CYS A 56 9.17 -11.93 5.14
C CYS A 56 10.53 -12.54 4.73
N LEU A 57 11.59 -12.13 5.41
CA LEU A 57 12.96 -12.57 5.16
C LEU A 57 13.36 -13.81 5.98
N TYR A 58 12.61 -14.14 7.03
CA TYR A 58 12.94 -15.28 7.90
C TYR A 58 12.21 -16.55 7.46
N GLY A 59 12.93 -17.44 6.77
CA GLY A 59 12.38 -18.71 6.30
C GLY A 59 11.75 -19.59 7.39
N GLY A 60 12.23 -19.51 8.64
CA GLY A 60 11.68 -20.24 9.79
C GLY A 60 10.28 -19.79 10.24
N ARG A 61 9.79 -18.61 9.79
CA ARG A 61 8.41 -18.13 10.02
C ARG A 61 7.51 -18.32 8.79
N GLY A 62 8.04 -18.94 7.74
CA GLY A 62 7.41 -18.99 6.42
C GLY A 62 7.70 -17.74 5.58
N PHE A 63 7.71 -17.91 4.27
CA PHE A 63 7.86 -16.83 3.29
C PHE A 63 6.52 -16.14 3.04
N ALA A 64 6.06 -15.38 4.02
CA ALA A 64 4.87 -14.55 3.87
C ALA A 64 5.13 -13.37 2.93
N VAL A 65 4.20 -13.10 2.03
CA VAL A 65 4.20 -11.94 1.15
C VAL A 65 2.89 -11.20 1.37
N HIS A 66 2.96 -9.92 1.71
CA HIS A 66 1.82 -9.04 1.85
C HIS A 66 1.78 -8.03 0.72
N GLY A 67 0.69 -8.05 -0.03
CA GLY A 67 0.45 -7.07 -1.07
C GLY A 67 -0.51 -5.96 -0.67
N PHE A 68 -0.20 -4.74 -1.11
CA PHE A 68 -0.97 -3.55 -0.81
C PHE A 68 -1.29 -2.78 -2.08
N GLU A 69 -2.57 -2.45 -2.21
CA GLU A 69 -3.10 -1.48 -3.16
C GLU A 69 -3.54 -0.24 -2.36
N VAL A 70 -3.05 0.94 -2.73
CA VAL A 70 -3.18 2.17 -1.94
C VAL A 70 -4.15 3.12 -2.63
N LYS A 71 -5.37 3.22 -2.09
CA LYS A 71 -6.38 4.16 -2.57
C LYS A 71 -6.52 5.33 -1.58
N VAL A 72 -6.27 6.55 -2.05
CA VAL A 72 -6.35 7.78 -1.22
C VAL A 72 -7.66 8.54 -1.41
N SER A 73 -8.40 8.20 -2.46
CA SER A 73 -9.72 8.77 -2.74
C SER A 73 -10.72 7.70 -3.17
N ARG A 74 -12.01 8.03 -3.05
CA ARG A 74 -13.09 7.19 -3.58
C ARG A 74 -13.02 7.07 -5.12
N ALA A 75 -12.51 8.10 -5.80
CA ALA A 75 -12.34 8.07 -7.24
C ALA A 75 -11.31 7.01 -7.65
N ASP A 76 -10.18 6.92 -6.93
CA ASP A 76 -9.16 5.88 -7.18
C ASP A 76 -9.73 4.47 -7.01
N TRP A 77 -10.60 4.27 -6.02
CA TRP A 77 -11.29 3.01 -5.81
C TRP A 77 -12.27 2.68 -6.95
N LEU A 78 -13.06 3.66 -7.38
CA LEU A 78 -14.04 3.46 -8.45
C LEU A 78 -13.39 3.24 -9.82
N ALA A 79 -12.22 3.84 -10.08
CA ALA A 79 -11.50 3.63 -11.33
C ALA A 79 -11.16 2.16 -11.56
N GLU A 80 -10.82 1.43 -10.50
CA GLU A 80 -10.54 -0.02 -10.56
C GLU A 80 -11.80 -0.86 -10.76
N LEU A 81 -12.92 -0.48 -10.13
CA LEU A 81 -14.18 -1.25 -10.21
C LEU A 81 -14.88 -1.14 -11.56
N ASN A 82 -14.55 -0.11 -12.35
CA ASN A 82 -15.13 0.13 -13.66
C ASN A 82 -14.30 -0.47 -14.81
N ASN A 83 -13.21 -1.17 -14.50
CA ASN A 83 -12.46 -2.03 -15.44
C ASN A 83 -13.06 -3.44 -15.47
#